data_AF-E9EH09-F1
#
_entry.id   AF-E9EH09-F1
#
_cell.length_a   1.000
_cell.length_b   1.000
_cell.length_c   1.000
_cell.angle_alpha   90.00
_cell.angle_beta   90.00
_cell.angle_gamma   90.00
#
_symmetry.space_group_name_H-M   'P 1'
#
loop_
_entity.id
_entity.type
_entity.pdbx_description
1 polymer ?
#
loop_
_entity_poly.entity_id
_entity_poly.type
_entity_poly.pdbx_seq_one_letter_code
_entity_poly.pdbx_strand_id
1 'polypeptide(L)'
;MTSLNIAFIGTATAVLDINGINFITGPLFSLAGTEWDQGIIVLKAASAPALSLADLPVIDAVLLSHEDHPDTLDGLGRRLLDGRRVFTTRDGANKLAPRPGHLPGGECVGFVLSGPEFGQANRKPNGIYFSGDTVYMEELTAVKDKFHIRVALLSLGAASVPVSTRRCKSPWTHRIRWLKPGVETPII
;
A
#
# COMPACT_ATOMS: atom_id res chain seq x y z
N MET A 1 -18.07 -11.59 -17.35
CA MET A 1 -16.93 -10.67 -17.46
C MET A 1 -16.64 -10.14 -16.06
N THR A 2 -15.38 -10.05 -15.66
CA THR A 2 -14.99 -9.43 -14.38
C THR A 2 -15.15 -7.92 -14.48
N SER A 3 -15.90 -7.33 -13.55
CA SER A 3 -16.03 -5.87 -13.43
C SER A 3 -14.95 -5.32 -12.53
N LEU A 4 -14.43 -4.15 -12.90
CA LEU A 4 -13.46 -3.40 -12.12
C LEU A 4 -13.85 -1.93 -12.17
N ASN A 5 -14.17 -1.36 -11.01
CA ASN A 5 -14.28 0.09 -10.84
C ASN A 5 -13.20 0.55 -9.86
N ILE A 6 -12.57 1.68 -10.16
CA ILE A 6 -11.53 2.28 -9.30
C ILE A 6 -11.93 3.72 -9.02
N ALA A 7 -12.07 4.05 -7.73
CA ALA A 7 -12.28 5.40 -7.26
C ALA A 7 -11.01 5.90 -6.57
N PHE A 8 -10.35 6.90 -7.16
CA PHE A 8 -9.22 7.57 -6.52
C PHE A 8 -9.75 8.55 -5.46
N ILE A 9 -9.30 8.39 -4.21
CA ILE A 9 -9.72 9.23 -3.10
C ILE A 9 -8.66 10.32 -2.83
N GLY A 10 -7.37 9.98 -2.90
CA GLY A 10 -6.27 10.91 -2.70
C GLY A 10 -4.99 10.21 -2.24
N THR A 11 -3.82 10.78 -2.56
CA THR A 11 -2.50 10.24 -2.17
C THR A 11 -2.36 8.74 -2.48
N ALA A 12 -2.29 7.87 -1.46
CA ALA A 12 -2.22 6.42 -1.59
C ALA A 12 -3.59 5.72 -1.48
N THR A 13 -4.67 6.48 -1.30
CA THR A 13 -6.03 5.99 -1.08
C THR A 13 -6.82 5.87 -2.38
N ALA A 14 -7.20 4.64 -2.71
CA ALA A 14 -8.16 4.32 -3.74
C ALA A 14 -9.05 3.16 -3.29
N VAL A 15 -10.30 3.17 -3.74
CA VAL A 15 -11.23 2.03 -3.59
C VAL A 15 -11.27 1.27 -4.90
N LEU A 16 -11.10 -0.06 -4.82
CA LEU A 16 -11.23 -0.98 -5.93
C LEU A 16 -12.46 -1.86 -5.68
N ASP A 17 -13.48 -1.72 -6.52
CA ASP A 17 -14.60 -2.65 -6.60
C ASP A 17 -14.27 -3.70 -7.67
N ILE A 18 -14.10 -4.94 -7.23
CA ILE A 18 -13.84 -6.10 -8.09
C ILE A 18 -15.00 -7.07 -7.90
N ASN A 19 -15.87 -7.19 -8.91
CA ASN A 19 -17.06 -8.04 -8.86
C ASN A 19 -17.94 -7.83 -7.60
N GLY A 20 -18.04 -6.59 -7.10
CA GLY A 20 -18.82 -6.25 -5.90
C GLY A 20 -18.06 -6.42 -4.58
N ILE A 21 -16.78 -6.82 -4.61
CA ILE A 21 -15.89 -6.86 -3.44
C ILE A 21 -15.07 -5.59 -3.42
N ASN A 22 -15.17 -4.82 -2.34
CA ASN A 22 -14.50 -3.53 -2.21
C ASN A 22 -13.21 -3.64 -1.39
N PHE A 23 -12.10 -3.32 -2.03
CA PHE A 23 -10.80 -3.13 -1.40
C PHE A 23 -10.49 -1.65 -1.25
N ILE A 24 -9.77 -1.26 -0.20
CA ILE A 24 -9.22 0.10 -0.08
C ILE A 24 -7.70 0.05 0.14
N THR A 25 -6.97 0.91 -0.56
CA THR A 25 -5.51 1.06 -0.39
C THR A 25 -5.19 2.19 0.60
N GLY A 26 -4.11 2.07 1.38
CA GLY A 26 -3.52 3.14 2.21
C GLY A 26 -4.50 4.22 2.69
N PRO A 27 -5.42 3.91 3.63
CA PRO A 27 -6.54 4.80 3.95
C PRO A 27 -6.07 6.09 4.65
N LEU A 28 -6.22 7.22 3.95
CA LEU A 28 -5.88 8.57 4.38
C LEU A 28 -7.11 9.48 4.19
N PHE A 29 -7.61 10.08 5.27
CA PHE A 29 -8.86 10.86 5.27
C PHE A 29 -8.73 12.25 5.92
N SER A 30 -7.51 12.67 6.22
CA SER A 30 -7.22 13.98 6.81
C SER A 30 -7.54 15.10 5.82
N LEU A 31 -8.07 16.20 6.34
CA LEU A 31 -8.47 17.35 5.53
C LEU A 31 -7.24 18.12 5.03
N ALA A 32 -7.44 18.88 3.94
CA ALA A 32 -6.44 19.81 3.45
C ALA A 32 -5.95 20.73 4.59
N GLY A 33 -4.63 20.93 4.64
CA GLY A 33 -3.99 21.73 5.68
C GLY A 33 -3.66 20.98 6.96
N THR A 34 -4.06 19.71 7.11
CA THR A 34 -3.58 18.87 8.22
C THR A 34 -2.06 18.74 8.14
N GLU A 35 -1.39 18.94 9.27
CA GLU A 35 0.07 18.90 9.38
C GLU A 35 0.50 17.78 10.33
N TRP A 36 1.56 17.06 9.95
CA TRP A 36 2.19 16.03 10.76
C TRP A 36 3.66 16.36 10.96
N ASP A 37 4.03 16.72 12.18
CA ASP A 37 5.42 16.91 12.56
C ASP A 37 6.11 15.54 12.75
N GLN A 38 7.08 15.24 11.89
CA GLN A 38 7.92 14.04 11.94
C GLN A 38 9.29 14.33 12.58
N GLY A 39 9.45 15.47 13.26
CA GLY A 39 10.66 15.94 13.93
C GLY A 39 11.71 16.53 13.00
N ILE A 40 11.91 15.97 11.81
CA ILE A 40 12.86 16.46 10.79
C ILE A 40 12.14 17.21 9.67
N ILE A 41 10.88 16.86 9.42
CA ILE A 41 10.04 17.42 8.36
C ILE A 41 8.61 17.55 8.89
N VAL A 42 7.92 18.61 8.48
CA VAL A 42 6.47 18.73 8.65
C VAL A 42 5.82 18.36 7.33
N LEU A 43 5.04 17.27 7.33
CA LEU A 43 4.22 16.89 6.20
C LEU A 43 2.90 17.66 6.26
N LYS A 44 2.40 18.11 5.10
CA LYS A 44 1.14 18.84 5.02
C LYS A 44 0.25 18.25 3.93
N ALA A 45 -0.98 17.92 4.30
CA ALA A 45 -2.00 17.50 3.34
C ALA A 45 -2.35 18.65 2.39
N ALA A 46 -2.01 18.50 1.10
CA ALA A 46 -2.27 19.54 0.11
C ALA A 46 -3.75 19.61 -0.32
N SER A 47 -4.51 18.52 -0.16
CA SER A 47 -5.89 18.40 -0.60
C SER A 47 -6.68 17.50 0.34
N ALA A 48 -7.99 17.70 0.40
CA ALA A 48 -8.90 16.83 1.14
C ALA A 48 -9.19 15.56 0.32
N PRO A 49 -9.55 14.43 0.96
CA PRO A 49 -9.96 13.24 0.26
C PRO A 49 -11.23 13.51 -0.56
N ALA A 50 -11.34 12.89 -1.74
CA ALA A 50 -12.50 13.05 -2.62
C ALA A 50 -13.79 12.47 -2.03
N LEU A 51 -13.67 11.52 -1.09
CA LEU A 51 -14.77 10.93 -0.32
C LEU A 51 -14.44 10.97 1.16
N SER A 52 -15.45 11.24 1.99
CA SER A 52 -15.31 11.08 3.44
C SER A 52 -15.43 9.60 3.82
N LEU A 53 -15.06 9.25 5.06
CA LEU A 53 -15.28 7.90 5.59
C LEU A 53 -16.75 7.47 5.54
N ALA A 54 -17.70 8.41 5.67
CA ALA A 54 -19.13 8.12 5.65
C ALA A 54 -19.68 7.86 4.24
N ASP A 55 -18.98 8.33 3.21
CA ASP A 55 -19.37 8.17 1.81
C ASP A 55 -18.73 6.93 1.17
N LEU A 56 -17.90 6.19 1.91
CA LEU A 56 -17.29 4.95 1.43
C LEU A 56 -18.35 3.86 1.24
N PRO A 57 -18.20 3.01 0.20
CA PRO A 57 -18.93 1.76 0.18
C PRO A 57 -18.49 0.87 1.35
N VAL A 58 -19.23 -0.22 1.58
CA VAL A 58 -18.79 -1.26 2.52
C VAL A 58 -17.44 -1.79 2.06
N ILE A 59 -16.39 -1.58 2.85
CA ILE A 59 -15.04 -2.07 2.58
C ILE A 59 -14.87 -3.46 3.18
N ASP A 60 -14.55 -4.45 2.33
CA ASP A 60 -14.35 -5.85 2.71
C ASP A 60 -12.91 -6.13 3.19
N ALA A 61 -11.93 -5.49 2.56
CA ALA A 61 -10.52 -5.65 2.92
C ALA A 61 -9.69 -4.39 2.66
N VAL A 62 -8.61 -4.25 3.41
CA VAL A 62 -7.63 -3.16 3.29
C VAL A 62 -6.33 -3.72 2.74
N LEU A 63 -5.76 -3.06 1.74
CA LEU A 63 -4.43 -3.30 1.21
C LEU A 63 -3.49 -2.21 1.73
N LEU A 64 -2.68 -2.55 2.73
CA LEU A 64 -1.86 -1.59 3.45
C LEU A 64 -0.38 -1.93 3.26
N SER A 65 0.32 -1.16 2.42
CA SER A 65 1.74 -1.40 2.12
C SER A 65 2.64 -1.25 3.35
N HIS A 66 2.33 -0.27 4.21
CA HIS A 66 2.99 -0.04 5.51
C HIS A 66 2.08 0.83 6.39
N GLU A 67 2.35 0.88 7.69
CA GLU A 67 1.50 1.52 8.71
C GLU A 67 2.18 2.65 9.48
N ASP A 68 3.44 2.93 9.22
CA ASP A 68 4.29 3.84 10.00
C ASP A 68 4.30 5.29 9.49
N HIS A 69 3.81 5.55 8.27
CA HIS A 69 3.75 6.89 7.70
C HIS A 69 2.34 7.51 7.76
N PRO A 70 2.21 8.76 8.24
CA PRO A 70 0.91 9.42 8.37
C PRO A 70 0.28 9.82 7.03
N ASP A 71 1.07 9.94 5.97
CA ASP A 71 0.62 10.20 4.59
C ASP A 71 0.15 8.94 3.85
N THR A 72 0.33 7.76 4.45
CA THR A 72 -0.24 6.48 3.99
C THR A 72 -1.39 6.01 4.88
N LEU A 73 -1.31 6.27 6.19
CA LEU A 73 -2.28 5.81 7.17
C LEU A 73 -2.42 6.81 8.35
N ASP A 74 -3.44 7.65 8.29
CA ASP A 74 -3.72 8.60 9.36
C ASP A 74 -4.57 8.02 10.50
N GLY A 75 -4.87 8.85 11.50
CA GLY A 75 -5.69 8.46 12.65
C GLY A 75 -7.13 8.06 12.30
N LEU A 76 -7.70 8.60 11.21
CA LEU A 76 -9.05 8.25 10.75
C LEU A 76 -9.03 6.92 9.98
N GLY A 77 -8.08 6.75 9.06
CA GLY A 77 -7.85 5.51 8.33
C GLY A 77 -7.52 4.34 9.25
N ARG A 78 -6.81 4.56 10.35
CA ARG A 78 -6.59 3.53 11.39
C ARG A 78 -7.88 2.96 11.97
N ARG A 79 -8.93 3.78 12.11
CA ARG A 79 -10.24 3.32 12.61
C ARG A 79 -10.94 2.42 11.59
N LEU A 80 -10.68 2.62 10.29
CA LEU A 80 -11.22 1.77 9.25
C LEU A 80 -10.68 0.33 9.32
N LEU A 81 -9.48 0.14 9.88
CA LEU A 81 -8.88 -1.19 10.04
C LEU A 81 -9.68 -2.08 11.01
N ASP A 82 -10.36 -1.48 11.99
CA ASP A 82 -11.06 -2.22 13.01
C ASP A 82 -12.23 -3.02 12.40
N GLY A 83 -12.24 -4.33 12.64
CA GLY A 83 -13.26 -5.25 12.13
C GLY A 83 -13.07 -5.68 10.66
N ARG A 84 -11.98 -5.30 10.01
CA ARG A 84 -11.68 -5.64 8.60
C ARG A 84 -10.49 -6.57 8.46
N ARG A 85 -10.43 -7.29 7.34
CA ARG A 85 -9.21 -7.99 6.93
C ARG A 85 -8.23 -6.98 6.37
N VAL A 86 -7.01 -6.97 6.88
CA VAL A 86 -5.95 -6.06 6.46
C VAL A 86 -4.78 -6.89 5.96
N PHE A 87 -4.51 -6.80 4.67
CA PHE A 87 -3.33 -7.39 4.06
C PHE A 87 -2.18 -6.39 4.15
N THR A 88 -1.10 -6.80 4.81
CA THR A 88 0.06 -5.94 5.06
C THR A 88 1.32 -6.79 5.22
N THR A 89 2.48 -6.15 5.39
CA THR A 89 3.76 -6.83 5.62
C THR A 89 3.77 -7.58 6.95
N ARG A 90 4.77 -8.44 7.17
CA ARG A 90 4.93 -9.09 8.49
C ARG A 90 5.20 -8.05 9.57
N ASP A 91 6.04 -7.07 9.27
CA ASP A 91 6.34 -5.97 10.18
C ASP A 91 5.07 -5.16 10.53
N GLY A 92 4.25 -4.82 9.53
CA GLY A 92 2.99 -4.11 9.75
C GLY A 92 1.98 -4.91 10.56
N ALA A 93 1.85 -6.21 10.30
CA ALA A 93 0.98 -7.08 11.10
C ALA A 93 1.44 -7.13 12.57
N ASN A 94 2.76 -7.18 12.82
CA ASN A 94 3.32 -7.19 14.17
C ASN A 94 3.09 -5.87 14.91
N LYS A 95 3.30 -4.72 14.24
CA LYS A 95 3.12 -3.40 14.84
C LYS A 95 1.67 -3.01 15.05
N LEU A 96 0.75 -3.57 14.26
CA LEU A 96 -0.69 -3.35 14.42
C LEU A 96 -1.32 -4.30 15.46
N ALA A 97 -0.61 -5.36 15.87
CA ALA A 97 -1.04 -6.20 16.98
C ALA A 97 -1.26 -5.35 18.25
N PRO A 98 -2.29 -5.64 19.07
CA PRO A 98 -3.11 -6.85 19.07
C PRO A 98 -4.38 -6.77 18.20
N ARG A 99 -4.52 -5.78 17.32
CA ARG A 99 -5.72 -5.70 16.46
C ARG A 99 -5.89 -7.00 15.66
N PRO A 100 -7.07 -7.66 15.70
CA PRO A 100 -7.31 -8.86 14.92
C PRO A 100 -7.53 -8.50 13.45
N GLY A 101 -7.23 -9.43 12.53
CA GLY A 101 -7.53 -9.27 11.09
C GLY A 101 -6.37 -8.82 10.22
N HIS A 102 -5.21 -8.50 10.81
CA HIS A 102 -3.97 -8.27 10.06
C HIS A 102 -3.35 -9.61 9.64
N LEU A 103 -3.37 -9.87 8.34
CA LEU A 103 -2.85 -11.10 7.76
C LEU A 103 -1.42 -10.84 7.28
N PRO A 104 -0.40 -11.49 7.88
CA PRO A 104 0.97 -11.29 7.47
C PRO A 104 1.16 -11.80 6.04
N GLY A 105 1.53 -10.91 5.13
CA GLY A 105 2.11 -11.28 3.84
C GLY A 105 3.58 -11.70 3.96
N GLY A 106 4.28 -11.71 2.83
CA GLY A 106 5.73 -11.49 2.88
C GLY A 106 6.05 -10.04 3.24
N GLU A 107 7.34 -9.71 3.36
CA GLU A 107 7.74 -8.32 3.13
C GLU A 107 7.40 -8.01 1.67
N CYS A 108 6.52 -7.05 1.43
CA CYS A 108 6.05 -6.66 0.11
C CYS A 108 6.18 -5.15 -0.04
N VAL A 109 6.56 -4.70 -1.22
CA VAL A 109 6.53 -3.27 -1.55
C VAL A 109 5.20 -2.89 -2.19
N GLY A 110 4.48 -3.86 -2.77
CA GLY A 110 3.13 -3.70 -3.32
C GLY A 110 2.26 -4.97 -3.23
N PHE A 111 1.12 -4.96 -3.92
CA PHE A 111 0.20 -6.10 -4.00
C PHE A 111 -0.16 -6.40 -5.45
N VAL A 112 -0.25 -7.70 -5.80
CA VAL A 112 -0.91 -8.15 -7.02
C VAL A 112 -2.17 -8.91 -6.64
N LEU A 113 -3.33 -8.39 -7.06
CA LEU A 113 -4.59 -9.12 -7.00
C LEU A 113 -4.75 -9.93 -8.28
N SER A 114 -4.99 -11.23 -8.13
CA SER A 114 -5.18 -12.16 -9.24
C SER A 114 -6.07 -13.32 -8.82
N GLY A 115 -6.84 -13.86 -9.76
CA GLY A 115 -7.74 -14.99 -9.54
C GLY A 115 -8.18 -15.61 -10.87
N PRO A 116 -8.69 -16.85 -10.87
CA PRO A 116 -9.18 -17.52 -12.09
C PRO A 116 -10.18 -16.69 -12.89
N GLU A 117 -11.02 -15.92 -12.19
CA GLU A 117 -12.03 -15.03 -12.75
C GLU A 117 -11.43 -13.82 -13.51
N PHE A 118 -10.17 -13.49 -13.28
CA PHE A 118 -9.47 -12.43 -14.02
C PHE A 118 -9.03 -12.95 -15.41
N GLY A 119 -9.03 -14.27 -15.61
CA GLY A 119 -8.56 -14.93 -16.82
C GLY A 119 -7.03 -14.92 -16.95
N GLN A 120 -6.56 -15.28 -18.14
CA GLN A 120 -5.13 -15.39 -18.44
C GLN A 120 -4.80 -14.85 -19.83
N ALA A 121 -3.58 -14.36 -20.00
CA ALA A 121 -3.03 -13.96 -21.29
C ALA A 121 -1.53 -14.31 -21.33
N ASN A 122 -1.02 -14.67 -22.51
CA ASN A 122 0.40 -15.04 -22.68
C ASN A 122 0.88 -16.12 -21.69
N ARG A 123 0.02 -17.10 -21.37
CA ARG A 123 0.26 -18.18 -20.39
C ARG A 123 0.50 -17.69 -18.95
N LYS A 124 0.11 -16.45 -18.63
CA LYS A 124 0.21 -15.85 -17.30
C LYS A 124 -1.19 -15.47 -16.80
N PRO A 125 -1.48 -15.62 -15.50
CA PRO A 125 -2.71 -15.11 -14.92
C PRO A 125 -2.76 -13.58 -15.03
N ASN A 126 -3.96 -13.06 -15.30
CA ASN A 126 -4.18 -11.62 -15.29
C ASN A 126 -4.13 -11.09 -13.85
N GLY A 127 -3.57 -9.89 -13.67
CA GLY A 127 -3.47 -9.27 -12.36
C GLY A 127 -3.73 -7.76 -12.38
N ILE A 128 -4.12 -7.24 -11.23
CA ILE A 128 -4.15 -5.81 -10.90
C ILE A 128 -3.00 -5.57 -9.93
N TYR A 129 -2.11 -4.63 -10.26
CA TYR A 129 -0.96 -4.30 -9.44
C TYR A 129 -1.18 -3.00 -8.69
N PHE A 130 -0.87 -2.98 -7.39
CA PHE A 130 -0.75 -1.77 -6.59
C PHE A 130 0.69 -1.68 -6.10
N SER A 131 1.39 -0.60 -6.43
CA SER A 131 2.84 -0.50 -6.15
C SER A 131 3.19 -0.30 -4.69
N GLY A 132 2.23 0.10 -3.86
CA GLY A 132 2.53 0.66 -2.54
C GLY A 132 3.44 1.88 -2.62
N ASP A 133 4.09 2.19 -1.51
CA ASP A 133 5.10 3.24 -1.43
C ASP A 133 6.48 2.60 -1.64
N THR A 134 6.94 2.63 -2.88
CA THR A 134 8.18 1.96 -3.31
C THR A 134 8.94 2.81 -4.32
N VAL A 135 10.26 2.63 -4.33
CA VAL A 135 11.11 3.07 -5.44
C VAL A 135 11.27 1.95 -6.46
N TYR A 136 11.74 2.30 -7.66
CA TYR A 136 12.09 1.28 -8.64
C TYR A 136 13.24 0.40 -8.12
N MET A 137 13.01 -0.90 -8.15
CA MET A 137 13.97 -1.94 -7.81
C MET A 137 13.95 -2.96 -8.94
N GLU A 138 15.09 -3.51 -9.34
CA GLU A 138 15.16 -4.46 -10.46
C GLU A 138 14.32 -5.71 -10.17
N GLU A 139 14.21 -6.09 -8.90
CA GLU A 139 13.38 -7.17 -8.40
C GLU A 139 11.91 -7.02 -8.83
N LEU A 140 11.36 -5.80 -8.92
CA LEU A 140 9.99 -5.56 -9.37
C LEU A 140 9.74 -6.07 -10.80
N THR A 141 10.79 -6.25 -11.61
CA THR A 141 10.64 -6.87 -12.93
C THR A 141 10.09 -8.29 -12.85
N ALA A 142 10.29 -9.02 -11.75
CA ALA A 142 9.74 -10.35 -11.55
C ALA A 142 8.20 -10.38 -11.56
N VAL A 143 7.52 -9.26 -11.26
CA VAL A 143 6.06 -9.15 -11.35
C VAL A 143 5.59 -9.41 -12.79
N LYS A 144 6.29 -8.83 -13.79
CA LYS A 144 5.96 -8.99 -15.20
C LYS A 144 6.17 -10.44 -15.68
N ASP A 145 7.06 -11.17 -15.01
CA ASP A 145 7.40 -12.55 -15.37
C ASP A 145 6.36 -13.52 -14.83
N LYS A 146 5.72 -13.19 -13.71
CA LYS A 146 4.70 -14.01 -13.05
C LYS A 146 3.27 -13.68 -13.51
N PHE A 147 2.98 -12.42 -13.80
CA PHE A 147 1.62 -11.97 -14.13
C PHE A 147 1.55 -11.19 -15.43
N HIS A 148 0.39 -11.27 -16.07
CA HIS A 148 0.00 -10.34 -17.11
C HIS A 148 -0.80 -9.20 -16.45
N ILE A 149 -0.10 -8.12 -16.07
CA ILE A 149 -0.73 -6.98 -15.39
C ILE A 149 -1.65 -6.24 -16.37
N ARG A 150 -2.94 -6.18 -16.05
CA ARG A 150 -3.97 -5.52 -16.85
C ARG A 150 -4.19 -4.07 -16.43
N VAL A 151 -4.00 -3.79 -15.15
CA VAL A 151 -4.15 -2.47 -14.53
C VAL A 151 -3.08 -2.32 -13.45
N ALA A 152 -2.47 -1.14 -13.35
CA ALA A 152 -1.50 -0.81 -12.32
C ALA A 152 -1.87 0.52 -11.65
N LEU A 153 -1.96 0.53 -10.33
CA LEU A 153 -2.02 1.72 -9.49
C LEU A 153 -0.61 1.97 -8.97
N LEU A 154 0.00 3.06 -9.43
CA LEU A 154 1.38 3.41 -9.11
C LEU A 154 1.41 4.69 -8.28
N SER A 155 2.11 4.65 -7.15
CA SER A 155 2.44 5.83 -6.36
C SER A 155 3.54 6.60 -7.09
N LEU A 156 3.19 7.68 -7.78
CA LEU A 156 4.13 8.51 -8.57
C LEU A 156 4.47 9.84 -7.87
N GLY A 157 4.24 9.93 -6.56
CA GLY A 157 4.48 11.12 -5.78
C GLY A 157 5.95 11.53 -5.76
N ALA A 158 6.23 12.83 -5.86
CA ALA A 158 7.59 13.39 -5.81
C ALA A 158 8.04 13.67 -4.36
N ALA A 159 8.00 12.66 -3.50
CA ALA A 159 8.56 12.78 -2.15
C ALA A 159 10.06 13.07 -2.28
N SER A 160 10.48 14.28 -1.86
CA SER A 160 11.89 14.68 -1.86
C SER A 160 12.30 15.05 -0.45
N VAL A 161 13.38 14.43 0.02
CA VAL A 161 13.96 14.73 1.33
C VAL A 161 15.26 15.49 1.09
N PRO A 162 15.44 16.71 1.65
CA PRO A 162 16.73 17.37 1.62
C PRO A 162 17.77 16.50 2.35
N VAL A 163 18.80 16.05 1.64
CA VAL A 163 19.88 15.27 2.27
C VAL A 163 20.71 16.21 3.13
N SER A 164 20.49 16.21 4.44
CA SER A 164 21.39 16.90 5.37
C SER A 164 22.66 16.04 5.57
N THR A 165 23.83 16.66 5.51
CA THR A 165 25.14 16.00 5.77
C THR A 165 25.34 15.56 7.22
N ARG A 166 24.33 15.72 8.10
CA ARG A 166 24.38 15.20 9.46
C ARG A 166 24.05 13.72 9.44
N ARG A 167 25.04 12.92 9.84
CA ARG A 167 24.95 11.47 10.04
C ARG A 167 23.76 11.16 10.96
N CYS A 168 22.65 10.75 10.37
CA CYS A 168 21.44 10.39 11.11
C CYS A 168 21.71 9.06 11.85
N LYS A 169 21.75 9.10 13.18
CA LYS A 169 21.86 7.92 14.06
C LYS A 169 20.51 7.23 14.26
N SER A 170 19.61 7.29 13.27
CA SER A 170 18.36 6.55 13.33
C SER A 170 18.63 5.08 12.94
N PRO A 171 17.99 4.09 13.59
CA PRO A 171 18.17 2.68 13.25
C PRO A 171 17.71 2.35 11.82
N TRP A 172 16.99 3.27 11.16
CA TRP A 172 16.37 3.06 9.86
C TRP A 172 17.33 3.19 8.67
N THR A 173 18.49 3.83 8.83
CA THR A 173 19.52 3.90 7.76
C THR A 173 20.43 2.67 7.68
N HIS A 174 20.25 1.67 8.55
CA HIS A 174 21.13 0.50 8.63
C HIS A 174 20.52 -0.82 8.15
N ARG A 175 19.29 -0.83 7.62
CA ARG A 175 18.65 -2.04 7.10
C ARG A 175 18.69 -2.23 5.58
N ILE A 176 19.34 -1.36 4.82
CA ILE A 176 19.78 -1.70 3.46
C ILE A 176 21.13 -2.42 3.58
N ARG A 177 21.10 -3.67 4.03
CA ARG A 177 22.27 -4.55 4.04
C ARG A 177 21.91 -5.83 3.29
N TRP A 178 22.45 -5.95 2.07
CA TRP A 178 22.47 -7.15 1.24
C TRP A 178 22.81 -8.39 2.09
N LEU A 179 21.94 -9.41 2.06
CA LEU A 179 22.22 -10.73 2.63
C LEU A 179 21.80 -11.86 1.66
N LYS A 180 22.68 -12.86 1.62
CA LYS A 180 22.85 -14.01 0.71
C LYS A 180 21.81 -15.15 0.90
N PRO A 181 21.81 -16.23 0.08
CA PRO A 181 20.62 -16.89 -0.47
C PRO A 181 20.00 -17.95 0.45
N GLY A 182 18.69 -18.16 0.29
CA GLY A 182 17.99 -19.36 0.77
C GLY A 182 16.56 -19.10 1.25
N VAL A 183 15.60 -19.69 0.51
CA VAL A 183 14.14 -19.84 0.75
C VAL A 183 13.22 -18.81 0.07
N GLU A 184 12.50 -19.33 -0.93
CA GLU A 184 11.50 -18.76 -1.87
C GLU A 184 10.08 -18.78 -1.26
N THR A 185 9.06 -17.95 -1.59
CA THR A 185 8.92 -16.66 -2.29
C THR A 185 7.60 -15.97 -1.85
N PRO A 186 7.64 -14.71 -1.37
CA PRO A 186 6.63 -13.68 -1.63
C PRO A 186 6.94 -12.97 -2.96
N ILE A 187 5.94 -12.40 -3.61
CA ILE A 187 6.14 -11.50 -4.76
C ILE A 187 6.34 -10.11 -4.19
N ILE A 188 7.46 -9.51 -4.59
CA ILE A 188 7.88 -8.13 -4.35
C ILE A 188 6.69 -7.18 -4.55
#